data_AF-A0A521YP14-F1
#
_entry.id   AF-A0A521YP14-F1
#
_cell.length_a   1.000
_cell.length_b   1.000
_cell.length_c   1.000
_cell.angle_alpha   90.00
_cell.angle_beta   90.00
_cell.angle_gamma   90.00
#
_symmetry.space_group_name_H-M   'P 1'
#
loop_
_entity.id
_entity.type
_entity.pdbx_description
1 polymer ?
#
loop_
_entity_poly.entity_id
_entity_poly.type
_entity_poly.pdbx_seq_one_letter_code
_entity_poly.pdbx_strand_id
1 'polypeptide(L)'
;MLHEFLSSNREELIRRCRAKVSQRSSPGVTSLELEHGVPVFLGQLVEALRHEQANPAPLGSPGKTPASVESRAGLHGKELLQEGYTVDQVVHDYGDICQAITELAKVRNAPVTVDEFHTLNRLLDNAIADAVVSYGHHRDRSVNALGAEDLHERLGTLADEQRELLDIALKALDALKVGNIGLMGATGTLLEDTLMKLRVLVDKSLPEIRLSSGMTTPPGP
;
A
#
# COMPACT_ATOMS: atom_id res chain seq x y z
N MET A 1 -1.49 -33.74 -15.18
CA MET A 1 -2.76 -33.66 -15.94
C MET A 1 -3.50 -32.35 -15.64
N LEU A 2 -3.48 -31.88 -14.39
CA LEU A 2 -4.16 -30.64 -13.99
C LEU A 2 -3.69 -29.37 -14.75
N HIS A 3 -2.39 -29.23 -15.03
CA HIS A 3 -1.88 -28.08 -15.80
C HIS A 3 -2.39 -28.08 -17.25
N GLU A 4 -2.57 -29.26 -17.87
CA GLU A 4 -3.15 -29.40 -19.21
C GLU A 4 -4.64 -29.08 -19.21
N PHE A 5 -5.36 -29.53 -18.17
CA PHE A 5 -6.75 -29.20 -17.96
C PHE A 5 -6.97 -27.68 -17.83
N LEU A 6 -6.17 -27.02 -16.99
CA LEU A 6 -6.20 -25.56 -16.81
C LEU A 6 -5.85 -24.82 -18.11
N SER A 7 -4.85 -25.29 -18.84
CA SER A 7 -4.44 -24.71 -20.13
C SER A 7 -5.55 -24.82 -21.17
N SER A 8 -6.17 -25.99 -21.28
CA SER A 8 -7.21 -26.28 -22.28
C SER A 8 -8.54 -25.58 -21.98
N ASN A 9 -8.77 -25.19 -20.73
CA ASN A 9 -10.00 -24.56 -20.28
C ASN A 9 -9.78 -23.09 -19.83
N ARG A 10 -8.66 -22.48 -20.20
CA ARG A 10 -8.25 -21.16 -19.70
C ARG A 10 -9.34 -20.09 -19.86
N GLU A 11 -9.93 -19.98 -21.05
CA GLU A 11 -10.95 -18.98 -21.34
C GLU A 11 -12.24 -19.21 -20.53
N GLU A 12 -12.62 -20.46 -20.34
CA GLU A 12 -13.79 -20.85 -19.54
C GLU A 12 -13.59 -20.51 -18.06
N LEU A 13 -12.39 -20.79 -17.53
CA LEU A 13 -12.02 -20.49 -16.16
C LEU A 13 -12.00 -18.98 -15.91
N ILE A 14 -11.39 -18.20 -16.82
CA ILE A 14 -11.42 -16.74 -16.76
C ILE A 14 -12.85 -16.23 -16.73
N ARG A 15 -13.72 -16.74 -17.62
CA ARG A 15 -15.13 -16.31 -17.67
C ARG A 15 -15.88 -16.61 -16.37
N ARG A 16 -15.64 -17.78 -15.78
CA ARG A 16 -16.27 -18.20 -14.51
C ARG A 16 -15.79 -17.36 -13.33
N CYS A 17 -14.49 -17.14 -13.21
CA CYS A 17 -13.93 -16.29 -12.16
C CYS A 17 -14.47 -14.86 -12.26
N ARG A 18 -14.45 -14.26 -13.46
CA ARG A 18 -15.04 -12.93 -13.71
C ARG A 18 -16.51 -12.87 -13.30
N ALA A 19 -17.31 -13.87 -13.66
CA ALA A 19 -18.72 -13.92 -13.28
C ALA A 19 -18.92 -14.00 -11.75
N LYS A 20 -18.07 -14.74 -11.03
CA LYS A 20 -18.13 -14.82 -9.56
C LYS A 20 -17.74 -13.50 -8.90
N VAL A 21 -16.68 -12.84 -9.40
CA VAL A 21 -16.23 -11.53 -8.93
C VAL A 21 -17.33 -10.47 -9.14
N SER A 22 -17.96 -10.44 -10.31
CA SER A 22 -19.08 -9.52 -10.60
C SER A 22 -20.32 -9.75 -9.73
N GLN A 23 -20.54 -10.97 -9.23
CA GLN A 23 -21.68 -11.30 -8.37
C GLN A 23 -21.51 -10.83 -6.92
N ARG A 24 -20.28 -10.54 -6.49
CA ARG A 24 -19.97 -10.09 -5.12
C ARG A 24 -20.02 -8.57 -4.94
N SER A 25 -20.24 -7.80 -5.99
CA SER A 25 -19.97 -6.37 -5.94
C SER A 25 -20.92 -5.56 -5.04
N SER A 26 -20.34 -5.03 -3.96
CA SER A 26 -20.52 -3.65 -3.49
C SER A 26 -19.22 -3.20 -2.78
N PRO A 27 -18.60 -2.04 -3.09
CA PRO A 27 -18.35 -1.43 -4.40
C PRO A 27 -16.91 -1.67 -4.92
N GLY A 28 -16.75 -1.64 -6.26
CA GLY A 28 -15.47 -1.32 -6.92
C GLY A 28 -14.73 -2.41 -7.69
N VAL A 29 -15.39 -3.23 -8.52
CA VAL A 29 -14.66 -4.01 -9.54
C VAL A 29 -14.26 -3.07 -10.68
N THR A 30 -12.97 -2.75 -10.83
CA THR A 30 -12.51 -1.99 -11.99
C THR A 30 -12.40 -2.92 -13.21
N SER A 31 -12.75 -2.42 -14.40
CA SER A 31 -12.66 -3.20 -15.65
C SER A 31 -11.25 -3.76 -15.89
N LEU A 32 -10.23 -3.10 -15.33
CA LEU A 32 -8.82 -3.47 -15.42
C LEU A 32 -8.50 -4.76 -14.62
N GLU A 33 -9.16 -4.98 -13.48
CA GLU A 33 -9.05 -6.19 -12.65
C GLU A 33 -9.55 -7.42 -13.42
N LEU A 34 -10.71 -7.28 -14.06
CA LEU A 34 -11.27 -8.31 -14.94
C LEU A 34 -10.33 -8.61 -16.10
N GLU A 35 -9.70 -7.60 -16.69
CA GLU A 35 -8.82 -7.75 -17.85
C GLU A 35 -7.44 -8.33 -17.52
N HIS A 36 -6.85 -8.00 -16.37
CA HIS A 36 -5.43 -8.30 -16.11
C HIS A 36 -5.16 -9.25 -14.94
N GLY A 37 -5.97 -9.27 -13.87
CA GLY A 37 -5.65 -10.03 -12.65
C GLY A 37 -5.79 -11.55 -12.84
N VAL A 38 -7.04 -12.00 -12.96
CA VAL A 38 -7.39 -13.43 -13.11
C VAL A 38 -6.68 -14.10 -14.29
N PRO A 39 -6.63 -13.51 -15.52
CA PRO A 39 -5.97 -14.16 -16.65
C PRO A 39 -4.47 -14.36 -16.46
N VAL A 40 -3.79 -13.42 -15.82
CA VAL A 40 -2.33 -13.48 -15.58
C VAL A 40 -2.01 -14.49 -14.50
N PHE A 41 -2.79 -14.49 -13.41
CA PHE A 41 -2.61 -15.46 -12.33
C PHE A 41 -2.86 -16.90 -12.79
N LEU A 42 -3.91 -17.14 -13.58
CA LEU A 42 -4.21 -18.47 -14.11
C LEU A 42 -3.07 -19.00 -15.01
N GLY A 43 -2.41 -18.12 -15.77
CA GLY A 43 -1.23 -18.49 -16.55
C GLY A 43 -0.04 -18.91 -15.69
N GLN A 44 0.22 -18.19 -14.61
CA GLN A 44 1.29 -18.52 -13.66
C GLN A 44 1.01 -19.82 -12.91
N LEU A 45 -0.25 -20.05 -12.55
CA LEU A 45 -0.66 -21.29 -11.90
C LEU A 45 -0.40 -22.51 -12.81
N VAL A 46 -0.67 -22.38 -14.11
CA VAL A 46 -0.31 -23.40 -15.11
C VAL A 46 1.19 -23.64 -15.17
N GLU A 47 2.01 -22.58 -15.18
CA GLU A 47 3.47 -22.70 -15.19
C GLU A 47 4.01 -23.35 -13.92
N ALA A 48 3.49 -22.98 -12.75
CA ALA A 48 3.87 -23.57 -11.47
C ALA A 48 3.49 -25.04 -11.38
N LEU A 49 2.28 -25.41 -11.81
CA LEU A 49 1.86 -26.82 -11.85
C LEU A 49 2.70 -27.64 -12.83
N ARG A 50 3.12 -27.04 -13.96
CA ARG A 50 4.04 -27.70 -14.90
C ARG A 50 5.42 -27.91 -14.28
N HIS A 51 5.95 -26.90 -13.58
CA HIS A 51 7.24 -27.00 -12.90
C HIS A 51 7.21 -28.02 -11.77
N GLU A 52 6.15 -28.05 -10.97
CA GLU A 52 5.99 -29.03 -9.89
C GLU A 52 5.84 -30.45 -10.43
N GLN A 53 5.15 -30.63 -11.57
CA GLN A 53 5.07 -31.95 -12.20
C GLN A 53 6.44 -32.42 -12.73
N ALA A 54 7.29 -31.50 -13.18
CA ALA A 54 8.66 -31.82 -13.60
C ALA A 54 9.61 -32.05 -12.40
N ASN A 55 9.36 -31.37 -11.28
CA ASN A 55 10.17 -31.40 -10.06
C ASN A 55 9.27 -31.55 -8.83
N PRO A 56 8.71 -32.75 -8.57
CA PRO A 56 7.76 -32.95 -7.48
C PRO A 56 8.45 -32.76 -6.13
N ALA A 57 7.97 -31.81 -5.33
CA ALA A 57 8.42 -31.65 -3.96
C ALA A 57 7.99 -32.86 -3.11
N PRO A 58 8.80 -33.27 -2.12
CA PRO A 58 8.39 -34.29 -1.16
C PRO A 58 7.11 -33.89 -0.42
N LEU A 59 6.16 -34.83 -0.29
CA LEU A 59 4.92 -34.62 0.46
C LEU A 59 5.22 -34.08 1.86
N GLY A 60 4.66 -32.91 2.20
CA GLY A 60 4.84 -32.26 3.52
C GLY A 60 6.02 -31.30 3.64
N SER A 61 6.81 -31.08 2.58
CA SER A 61 7.73 -29.94 2.54
C SER A 61 6.99 -28.68 2.05
N PRO A 62 7.33 -27.47 2.56
CA PRO A 62 6.96 -26.24 1.90
C PRO A 62 7.75 -26.20 0.59
N GLY A 63 7.27 -26.92 -0.43
CA GLY A 63 7.89 -26.91 -1.75
C GLY A 63 7.98 -25.46 -2.22
N LYS A 64 9.10 -25.10 -2.84
CA LYS A 64 9.28 -23.72 -3.32
C LYS A 64 8.34 -23.49 -4.49
N THR A 65 7.42 -22.54 -4.32
CA THR A 65 6.74 -21.91 -5.43
C THR A 65 7.80 -21.32 -6.36
N PRO A 66 7.66 -21.44 -7.69
CA PRO A 66 8.60 -20.79 -8.60
C PRO A 66 8.63 -19.28 -8.31
N ALA A 67 9.83 -18.70 -8.26
CA ALA A 67 10.01 -17.27 -7.95
C ALA A 67 9.22 -16.34 -8.91
N SER A 68 8.88 -16.81 -10.11
CA SER A 68 8.02 -16.10 -11.06
C SER A 68 6.57 -15.95 -10.60
N VAL A 69 6.05 -16.89 -9.80
CA VAL A 69 4.69 -16.82 -9.24
C VAL A 69 4.69 -15.95 -7.98
N GLU A 70 5.67 -16.13 -7.09
CA GLU A 70 5.81 -15.33 -5.86
C GLU A 70 5.98 -13.83 -6.17
N SER A 71 6.92 -13.49 -7.07
CA SER A 71 7.18 -12.11 -7.47
C SER A 71 5.97 -11.43 -8.12
N ARG A 72 5.10 -12.20 -8.80
CA ARG A 72 3.95 -11.66 -9.52
C ARG A 72 2.70 -11.62 -8.65
N ALA A 73 2.53 -12.54 -7.69
CA ALA A 73 1.54 -12.41 -6.64
C ALA A 73 1.81 -11.17 -5.77
N GLY A 74 3.09 -10.92 -5.45
CA GLY A 74 3.50 -9.68 -4.78
C GLY A 74 3.23 -8.43 -5.62
N LEU A 75 3.50 -8.45 -6.93
CA LEU A 75 3.17 -7.34 -7.83
C LEU A 75 1.64 -7.13 -7.93
N HIS A 76 0.87 -8.21 -8.00
CA HIS A 76 -0.58 -8.15 -8.06
C HIS A 76 -1.18 -7.56 -6.78
N GLY A 77 -0.67 -7.93 -5.60
CA GLY A 77 -1.07 -7.32 -4.33
C GLY A 77 -0.80 -5.82 -4.26
N LYS A 78 0.26 -5.33 -4.93
CA LYS A 78 0.54 -3.89 -5.09
C LYS A 78 -0.46 -3.22 -6.03
N GLU A 79 -0.72 -3.81 -7.20
CA GLU A 79 -1.66 -3.26 -8.20
C GLU A 79 -3.08 -3.16 -7.61
N LEU A 80 -3.53 -4.19 -6.88
CA LEU A 80 -4.82 -4.20 -6.20
C LEU A 80 -4.95 -3.09 -5.15
N LEU A 81 -3.89 -2.83 -4.36
CA LEU A 81 -3.88 -1.70 -3.43
C LEU A 81 -4.01 -0.34 -4.16
N GLN A 82 -3.34 -0.17 -5.29
CA GLN A 82 -3.40 1.08 -6.08
C GLN A 82 -4.80 1.34 -6.64
N GLU A 83 -5.53 0.27 -6.95
CA GLU A 83 -6.92 0.32 -7.43
C GLU A 83 -7.96 0.40 -6.30
N GLY A 84 -7.52 0.43 -5.02
CA GLY A 84 -8.40 0.63 -3.86
C GLY A 84 -9.04 -0.64 -3.28
N TYR A 85 -8.51 -1.82 -3.61
CA TYR A 85 -9.04 -3.09 -3.11
C TYR A 85 -8.68 -3.31 -1.65
N THR A 86 -9.54 -4.06 -0.96
CA THR A 86 -9.27 -4.54 0.40
C THR A 86 -8.55 -5.88 0.37
N VAL A 87 -7.78 -6.18 1.42
CA VAL A 87 -7.15 -7.51 1.62
C VAL A 87 -8.18 -8.64 1.56
N ASP A 88 -9.39 -8.40 2.06
CA ASP A 88 -10.49 -9.36 2.05
C ASP A 88 -10.89 -9.75 0.62
N GLN A 89 -11.04 -8.76 -0.27
CA GLN A 89 -11.32 -9.00 -1.70
C GLN A 89 -10.20 -9.80 -2.36
N VAL A 90 -8.94 -9.47 -2.08
CA VAL A 90 -7.79 -10.22 -2.62
C VAL A 90 -7.90 -11.70 -2.25
N VAL A 91 -8.11 -12.03 -0.97
CA VAL A 91 -8.25 -13.43 -0.51
C VAL A 91 -9.42 -14.13 -1.21
N HIS A 92 -10.54 -13.42 -1.36
CA HIS A 92 -11.74 -13.96 -2.00
C HIS A 92 -11.55 -14.27 -3.49
N ASP A 93 -10.76 -13.50 -4.22
CA ASP A 93 -10.48 -13.74 -5.65
C ASP A 93 -9.72 -15.06 -5.87
N TYR A 94 -8.75 -15.37 -5.01
CA TYR A 94 -8.06 -16.66 -5.03
C TYR A 94 -9.01 -17.83 -4.70
N GLY A 95 -9.97 -17.60 -3.81
CA GLY A 95 -11.04 -18.55 -3.51
C GLY A 95 -11.87 -18.92 -4.75
N ASP A 96 -12.17 -17.94 -5.59
CA ASP A 96 -12.94 -18.18 -6.83
C ASP A 96 -12.21 -19.00 -7.84
N ILE A 97 -10.90 -18.81 -7.92
CA ILE A 97 -10.06 -19.56 -8.83
C ILE A 97 -10.12 -21.04 -8.44
N CYS A 98 -9.94 -21.36 -7.16
CA CYS A 98 -10.10 -22.73 -6.66
C CYS A 98 -11.51 -23.29 -6.95
N GLN A 99 -12.54 -22.51 -6.67
CA GLN A 99 -13.92 -22.92 -6.88
C GLN A 99 -14.24 -23.14 -8.36
N ALA A 100 -13.84 -22.24 -9.26
CA ALA A 100 -14.05 -22.33 -10.69
C ALA A 100 -13.33 -23.54 -11.30
N ILE A 101 -12.11 -23.83 -10.86
CA ILE A 101 -11.34 -25.01 -11.26
C ILE A 101 -12.09 -26.29 -10.85
N THR A 102 -12.51 -26.37 -9.59
CA THR A 102 -13.18 -27.56 -9.04
C THR A 102 -14.54 -27.80 -9.69
N GLU A 103 -15.34 -26.75 -9.87
CA GLU A 103 -16.64 -26.82 -10.56
C GLU A 103 -16.47 -27.27 -12.02
N LEU A 104 -15.48 -26.72 -12.73
CA LEU A 104 -15.25 -27.08 -14.13
C LEU A 104 -14.71 -28.50 -14.28
N ALA A 105 -13.82 -28.94 -13.38
CA ALA A 105 -13.31 -30.31 -13.36
C ALA A 105 -14.45 -31.31 -13.18
N LYS A 106 -15.39 -31.01 -12.27
CA LYS A 106 -16.60 -31.82 -12.06
C LYS A 106 -17.49 -31.87 -13.30
N VAL A 107 -17.76 -30.72 -13.94
CA VAL A 107 -18.60 -30.65 -15.16
C VAL A 107 -17.98 -31.42 -16.32
N ARG A 108 -16.65 -31.36 -16.47
CA ARG A 108 -15.91 -32.04 -17.55
C ARG A 108 -15.56 -33.49 -17.23
N ASN A 109 -15.94 -33.98 -16.04
CA ASN A 109 -15.57 -35.28 -15.51
C ASN A 109 -14.05 -35.54 -15.62
N ALA A 110 -13.26 -34.49 -15.37
CA ALA A 110 -11.81 -34.53 -15.49
C ALA A 110 -11.22 -35.31 -14.30
N PRO A 111 -10.34 -36.30 -14.53
CA PRO A 111 -9.71 -37.06 -13.46
C PRO A 111 -8.62 -36.20 -12.80
N VAL A 112 -9.01 -35.41 -11.79
CA VAL A 112 -8.07 -34.67 -10.93
C VAL A 112 -7.74 -35.54 -9.72
N THR A 113 -6.47 -35.85 -9.51
CA THR A 113 -6.05 -36.65 -8.36
C THR A 113 -6.02 -35.82 -7.07
N VAL A 114 -6.05 -36.49 -5.92
CA VAL A 114 -5.92 -35.85 -4.60
C VAL A 114 -4.57 -35.12 -4.49
N ASP A 115 -3.49 -35.69 -5.03
CA ASP A 115 -2.16 -35.07 -5.03
C ASP A 115 -2.09 -33.82 -5.92
N GLU A 116 -2.76 -33.83 -7.08
CA GLU A 116 -2.86 -32.66 -7.95
C GLU A 116 -3.65 -31.54 -7.27
N PHE A 117 -4.72 -31.87 -6.55
CA PHE A 117 -5.52 -30.90 -5.80
C PHE A 117 -4.77 -30.33 -4.59
N HIS A 118 -4.02 -31.16 -3.85
CA HIS A 118 -3.14 -30.68 -2.77
C HIS A 118 -2.05 -29.73 -3.29
N THR A 119 -1.48 -30.05 -4.45
CA THR A 119 -0.50 -29.19 -5.10
C THR A 119 -1.11 -27.84 -5.48
N LEU A 120 -2.30 -27.85 -6.08
CA LEU A 120 -3.05 -26.65 -6.42
C LEU A 120 -3.29 -25.76 -5.19
N ASN A 121 -3.82 -26.32 -4.10
CA ASN A 121 -4.09 -25.54 -2.88
C ASN A 121 -2.82 -24.95 -2.29
N ARG A 122 -1.73 -25.72 -2.22
CA ARG A 122 -0.44 -25.19 -1.74
C ARG A 122 0.05 -24.01 -2.57
N LEU A 123 -0.06 -24.08 -3.90
CA LEU A 123 0.33 -22.98 -4.78
C LEU A 123 -0.56 -21.74 -4.59
N LEU A 124 -1.86 -21.94 -4.39
CA LEU A 124 -2.81 -20.86 -4.10
C LEU A 124 -2.53 -20.21 -2.74
N ASP A 125 -2.32 -21.00 -1.69
CA ASP A 125 -2.04 -20.51 -0.34
C ASP A 125 -0.75 -19.67 -0.29
N ASN A 126 0.31 -20.14 -0.96
CA ASN A 126 1.56 -19.37 -1.10
C ASN A 126 1.33 -18.06 -1.84
N ALA A 127 0.57 -18.08 -2.94
CA ALA A 127 0.26 -16.86 -3.70
C ALA A 127 -0.57 -15.86 -2.87
N ILE A 128 -1.53 -16.33 -2.08
CA ILE A 128 -2.29 -15.48 -1.15
C ILE A 128 -1.35 -14.85 -0.12
N ALA A 129 -0.49 -15.65 0.51
CA ALA A 129 0.45 -15.16 1.51
C ALA A 129 1.36 -14.04 0.95
N ASP A 130 1.93 -14.25 -0.24
CA ASP A 130 2.79 -13.27 -0.91
C ASP A 130 2.04 -11.99 -1.29
N ALA A 131 0.81 -12.12 -1.81
CA ALA A 131 -0.03 -10.98 -2.15
C ALA A 131 -0.38 -10.15 -0.91
N VAL A 132 -0.76 -10.80 0.20
CA VAL A 132 -1.12 -10.14 1.47
C VAL A 132 0.10 -9.44 2.08
N VAL A 133 1.27 -10.09 2.08
CA VAL A 133 2.51 -9.48 2.59
C VAL A 133 2.89 -8.26 1.77
N SER A 134 2.85 -8.35 0.44
CA SER A 134 3.13 -7.22 -0.44
C SER A 134 2.13 -6.08 -0.25
N TYR A 135 0.83 -6.39 -0.15
CA TYR A 135 -0.20 -5.40 0.12
C TYR A 135 0.08 -4.65 1.43
N GLY A 136 0.38 -5.38 2.52
CA GLY A 136 0.70 -4.78 3.81
C GLY A 136 1.89 -3.83 3.73
N HIS A 137 2.99 -4.28 3.11
CA HIS A 137 4.18 -3.46 2.93
C HIS A 137 3.93 -2.18 2.11
N HIS A 138 3.10 -2.25 1.08
CA HIS A 138 2.78 -1.08 0.26
C HIS A 138 1.83 -0.11 0.98
N ARG A 139 0.85 -0.63 1.73
CA ARG A 139 -0.05 0.19 2.54
C ARG A 139 0.71 0.95 3.63
N ASP A 140 1.64 0.29 4.32
CA ASP A 140 2.43 0.93 5.36
C ASP A 140 3.35 2.01 4.76
N ARG A 141 3.91 1.78 3.56
CA ARG A 141 4.66 2.81 2.83
C ARG A 141 3.80 3.98 2.39
N SER A 142 2.58 3.76 1.89
CA SER A 142 1.71 4.86 1.47
C SER A 142 1.25 5.71 2.65
N VAL A 143 0.94 5.09 3.79
CA VAL A 143 0.60 5.82 5.02
C VAL A 143 1.78 6.65 5.53
N ASN A 144 2.99 6.09 5.52
CA ASN A 144 4.20 6.82 5.92
C ASN A 144 4.55 7.97 4.96
N ALA A 145 4.34 7.80 3.65
CA ALA A 145 4.57 8.85 2.66
C ALA A 145 3.60 10.02 2.84
N LEU A 146 2.31 9.75 3.05
CA LEU A 146 1.31 10.78 3.35
C LEU A 146 1.64 11.57 4.63
N GLY A 147 2.12 10.88 5.68
CA GLY A 147 2.57 11.55 6.91
C GLY A 147 3.81 12.42 6.70
N ALA A 148 4.73 12.02 5.82
CA ALA A 148 5.92 12.80 5.49
C ALA A 148 5.60 14.06 4.66
N GLU A 149 4.63 13.98 3.75
CA GLU A 149 4.16 15.14 2.97
C GLU A 149 3.48 16.19 3.86
N ASP A 150 2.56 15.79 4.76
CA ASP A 150 1.91 16.69 5.74
C ASP A 150 2.95 17.36 6.67
N LEU A 151 3.97 16.60 7.10
CA LEU A 151 5.04 17.16 7.92
C LEU A 151 5.87 18.21 7.16
N HIS A 152 6.17 17.97 5.88
CA HIS A 152 6.97 18.89 5.06
C HIS A 152 6.23 20.21 4.81
N GLU A 153 4.94 20.15 4.48
CA GLU A 153 4.10 21.33 4.28
C GLU A 153 4.03 22.20 5.54
N ARG A 154 3.81 21.58 6.71
CA ARG A 154 3.77 22.29 8.00
C ARG A 154 5.11 22.94 8.35
N LEU A 155 6.23 22.27 8.08
CA LEU A 155 7.56 22.85 8.27
C LEU A 155 7.81 24.05 7.35
N GLY A 156 7.29 24.00 6.11
CA GLY A 156 7.32 25.11 5.16
C GLY A 156 6.58 26.33 5.70
N THR A 157 5.31 26.15 6.09
CA THR A 157 4.47 27.23 6.67
C THR A 157 5.11 27.84 7.91
N LEU A 158 5.65 27.01 8.81
CA LEU A 158 6.37 27.49 9.99
C LEU A 158 7.58 28.36 9.60
N ALA A 159 8.39 27.90 8.65
CA ALA A 159 9.59 28.63 8.23
C ALA A 159 9.24 29.98 7.60
N ASP A 160 8.14 30.06 6.86
CA ASP A 160 7.67 31.31 6.24
C ASP A 160 7.15 32.29 7.30
N GLU A 161 6.31 31.86 8.23
CA GLU A 161 5.81 32.70 9.33
C GLU A 161 6.96 33.18 10.25
N GLN A 162 7.94 32.30 10.54
CA GLN A 162 9.13 32.69 11.31
C GLN A 162 9.95 33.75 10.57
N ARG A 163 10.16 33.60 9.26
CA ARG A 163 10.93 34.55 8.47
C ARG A 163 10.24 35.91 8.41
N GLU A 164 8.92 35.93 8.24
CA GLU A 164 8.14 37.17 8.24
C GLU A 164 8.27 37.91 9.58
N LEU A 165 8.05 37.22 10.70
CA LEU A 165 8.15 37.81 12.03
C LEU A 165 9.57 38.28 12.35
N LEU A 166 10.60 37.52 11.96
CA LEU A 166 12.00 37.93 12.13
C LEU A 166 12.31 39.19 11.31
N ASP A 167 11.87 39.28 10.06
CA ASP A 167 12.07 40.46 9.23
C ASP A 167 11.40 41.70 9.82
N ILE A 168 10.19 41.56 10.37
CA ILE A 168 9.48 42.65 11.06
C ILE A 168 10.27 43.08 12.31
N ALA A 169 10.72 42.13 13.13
CA ALA A 169 11.47 42.41 14.35
C ALA A 169 12.82 43.09 14.03
N LEU A 170 13.55 42.63 13.02
CA LEU A 170 14.80 43.25 12.58
C LEU A 170 14.59 44.69 12.08
N LYS A 171 13.57 44.93 11.26
CA LYS A 171 13.22 46.27 10.79
C LYS A 171 12.85 47.21 11.94
N ALA A 172 12.07 46.73 12.92
CA ALA A 172 11.71 47.50 14.10
C ALA A 172 12.95 47.82 14.96
N LEU A 173 13.85 46.85 15.13
CA LEU A 173 15.12 47.04 15.85
C LEU A 173 16.03 48.06 15.17
N ASP A 174 16.17 48.00 13.85
CA ASP A 174 17.00 48.95 13.10
C ASP A 174 16.42 50.38 13.18
N ALA A 175 15.10 50.53 13.12
CA ALA A 175 14.44 51.83 13.33
C ALA A 175 14.70 52.41 14.73
N LEU A 176 14.76 51.56 15.77
CA LEU A 176 15.13 51.98 17.13
C LEU A 176 16.61 52.42 17.23
N LYS A 177 17.52 51.72 16.54
CA LYS A 177 18.96 52.05 16.54
C LYS A 177 19.30 53.38 15.87
N VAL A 178 18.53 53.80 14.85
CA VAL A 178 18.76 55.08 14.13
C VAL A 178 18.39 56.31 14.99
N GLY A 179 17.79 56.10 16.16
CA GLY A 179 17.88 57.06 17.27
C GLY A 179 16.83 58.18 17.32
N ASN A 180 15.76 58.12 16.52
CA ASN A 180 14.70 59.15 16.54
C ASN A 180 13.36 58.67 17.15
N ILE A 181 13.29 57.43 17.65
CA ILE A 181 12.06 56.82 18.17
C ILE A 181 12.39 56.11 19.49
N GLY A 182 11.69 56.49 20.57
CA GLY A 182 11.91 55.90 21.89
C GLY A 182 11.45 54.45 21.99
N LEU A 183 12.07 53.69 22.90
CA LEU A 183 11.77 52.28 23.18
C LEU A 183 10.33 52.05 23.68
N MET A 184 9.72 53.09 24.28
CA MET A 184 8.32 53.11 24.72
C MET A 184 7.35 53.64 23.63
N GLY A 185 7.84 53.88 22.41
CA GLY A 185 7.05 54.35 21.29
C GLY A 185 6.47 53.19 20.46
N ALA A 186 5.68 53.54 19.43
CA ALA A 186 4.98 52.57 18.59
C ALA A 186 5.90 51.49 17.97
N THR A 187 7.14 51.84 17.61
CA THR A 187 8.12 50.88 17.07
C THR A 187 8.62 49.88 18.12
N GLY A 188 8.77 50.30 19.38
CA GLY A 188 9.12 49.41 20.48
C GLY A 188 8.00 48.43 20.82
N THR A 189 6.75 48.92 20.85
CA THR A 189 5.57 48.06 21.02
C THR A 189 5.42 47.06 19.87
N LEU A 190 5.68 47.47 18.62
CA LEU A 190 5.66 46.57 17.47
C LEU A 190 6.73 45.46 17.60
N LEU A 191 7.93 45.80 18.04
CA LEU A 191 8.99 44.82 18.27
C LEU A 191 8.59 43.81 19.36
N GLU A 192 8.06 44.29 20.49
CA GLU A 192 7.61 43.44 21.58
C GLU A 192 6.49 42.48 21.14
N ASP A 193 5.48 42.99 20.43
CA ASP A 193 4.38 42.18 19.89
C ASP A 193 4.88 41.13 18.90
N THR A 194 5.81 41.50 18.02
CA THR A 194 6.39 40.58 17.03
C THR A 194 7.19 39.46 17.70
N LEU A 195 7.96 39.76 18.74
CA LEU A 195 8.70 38.76 19.51
C LEU A 195 7.76 37.83 20.29
N MET A 196 6.67 38.35 20.85
CA MET A 196 5.64 37.52 21.48
C MET A 196 4.96 36.59 20.49
N LYS A 197 4.63 37.08 19.29
CA LYS A 197 4.10 36.25 18.20
C LYS A 197 5.08 35.15 17.79
N LEU A 198 6.37 35.47 17.69
CA LEU A 198 7.42 34.48 17.37
C LEU A 198 7.49 33.37 18.43
N ARG A 199 7.40 33.74 19.72
CA ARG A 199 7.34 32.78 20.82
C ARG A 199 6.11 31.87 20.72
N VAL A 200 4.93 32.45 20.52
CA VAL A 200 3.67 31.69 20.38
C VAL A 200 3.73 30.74 19.18
N LEU A 201 4.30 31.20 18.06
CA LEU A 201 4.50 30.38 16.86
C LEU A 201 5.36 29.15 17.17
N VAL A 202 6.47 29.32 17.89
CA VAL A 202 7.36 28.22 18.29
C VAL A 202 6.66 27.27 19.27
N ASP A 203 5.99 27.81 20.30
CA ASP A 203 5.30 27.02 21.33
C ASP A 203 4.16 26.17 20.75
N LYS A 204 3.49 26.66 19.69
CA LYS A 204 2.41 25.93 19.01
C LYS A 204 2.94 24.89 18.01
N SER A 205 3.93 25.25 17.21
CA SER A 205 4.38 24.41 16.08
C SER A 205 5.29 23.25 16.49
N LEU A 206 6.12 23.41 17.53
CA LEU A 206 7.03 22.36 18.01
C LEU A 206 6.30 21.09 18.50
N PRO A 207 5.23 21.18 19.32
CA PRO A 207 4.44 20.01 19.71
C PRO A 207 3.81 19.30 18.52
N GLU A 208 3.25 20.06 17.56
CA GLU A 208 2.62 19.52 16.37
C GLU A 208 3.63 18.76 15.49
N ILE A 209 4.82 19.32 15.27
CA ILE A 209 5.92 18.67 14.52
C ILE A 209 6.42 17.39 15.22
N ARG A 210 6.51 17.40 16.56
CA ARG A 210 6.95 16.23 17.34
C ARG A 210 5.96 15.07 17.25
N LEU A 211 4.66 15.38 17.32
CA LEU A 211 3.60 14.39 17.15
C LEU A 211 3.65 13.76 15.75
N SER A 212 3.75 14.59 14.69
CA SER A 212 3.79 14.12 13.31
C SER A 212 5.08 13.38 12.93
N SER A 213 6.21 13.68 13.58
CA SER A 213 7.49 12.99 13.36
C SER A 213 7.67 11.72 14.19
N GLY A 214 6.69 11.36 15.04
CA GLY A 214 6.77 10.19 15.93
C GLY A 214 7.77 10.34 17.08
N MET A 215 8.30 11.55 17.32
CA MET A 215 9.20 11.83 18.44
C MET A 215 8.39 12.07 19.72
N THR A 216 8.18 11.01 20.49
CA THR A 216 7.43 11.05 21.77
C THR A 216 8.27 11.48 22.97
N THR A 217 9.59 11.65 22.80
CA THR A 217 10.51 12.08 23.86
C THR A 217 11.26 13.37 23.45
N PRO A 218 11.33 14.39 24.34
CA PRO A 218 12.22 15.52 24.12
C PRO A 218 13.68 15.04 24.05
N PRO A 219 14.54 15.65 23.20
CA PRO A 219 15.97 15.45 23.33
C PRO A 219 16.38 15.86 24.74
N GLY A 220 17.17 15.00 25.39
CA GLY A 220 17.67 15.23 26.75
C GLY A 220 18.47 16.54 26.84
N PRO A 221 18.58 17.09 28.06
CA PRO A 221 19.24 18.37 28.32
C PRO A 221 20.71 18.40 27.86
#